data_AF-A0A518CBT9-F1
#
_entry.id   AF-A0A518CBT9-F1
#
_cell.length_a   1.000
_cell.length_b   1.000
_cell.length_c   1.000
_cell.angle_alpha   90.00
_cell.angle_beta   90.00
_cell.angle_gamma   90.00
#
_symmetry.space_group_name_H-M   'P 1'
#
loop_
_entity.id
_entity.type
_entity.pdbx_description
1 polymer ?
#
loop_
_entity_poly.entity_id
_entity_poly.type
_entity_poly.pdbx_seq_one_letter_code
_entity_poly.pdbx_strand_id
1 'polypeptide(L)'
;MEGIALILLGLCWLLGAVNIVCFIMVLVKMFYYEDVGLAGLTLLLTFCSGVGVFLGFVAGWMNVAKYDAMRLMGFWTAISLAQCMFAVAYALIQLQAEGYFH
;
A
#
# COMPACT_ATOMS: atom_id res chain seq x y z
N MET A 1 -7.36 2.36 27.23
CA MET A 1 -7.58 1.79 25.88
C MET A 1 -7.35 2.83 24.78
N GLU A 2 -7.60 4.12 25.04
CA GLU A 2 -7.47 5.22 24.07
C GLU A 2 -6.04 5.48 23.57
N GLY A 3 -5.03 5.39 24.44
CA GLY A 3 -3.63 5.63 24.05
C GLY A 3 -3.05 4.61 23.06
N ILE A 4 -3.42 3.34 23.19
CA ILE A 4 -2.96 2.27 22.28
C ILE A 4 -3.57 2.48 20.89
N ALA A 5 -4.86 2.80 20.84
CA ALA A 5 -5.56 3.12 19.58
C ALA A 5 -4.91 4.29 18.83
N LEU A 6 -4.51 5.36 19.53
CA LEU A 6 -3.80 6.50 18.95
C LEU A 6 -2.40 6.14 18.43
N ILE A 7 -1.65 5.30 19.16
CA ILE A 7 -0.32 4.82 18.71
C ILE A 7 -0.46 3.97 17.44
N LEU A 8 -1.45 3.07 17.38
CA LEU A 8 -1.73 2.27 16.17
C LEU A 8 -2.16 3.14 14.99
N LEU A 9 -2.99 4.16 15.21
CA LEU A 9 -3.42 5.09 14.16
C LEU A 9 -2.22 5.87 13.59
N GLY A 10 -1.34 6.35 14.46
CA GLY A 10 -0.09 7.02 14.08
C GLY A 10 0.85 6.11 13.29
N LEU A 11 0.99 4.84 13.71
CA LEU A 11 1.76 3.86 12.95
C LEU A 11 1.14 3.61 11.57
N CYS A 12 -0.18 3.47 11.49
CA CYS A 12 -0.89 3.20 10.23
C CYS A 12 -0.69 4.34 9.22
N TRP A 13 -0.68 5.59 9.70
CA TRP A 13 -0.33 6.76 8.87
C TRP A 13 1.11 6.71 8.38
N LEU A 14 2.06 6.35 9.24
CA LEU A 14 3.47 6.23 8.88
C LEU A 14 3.67 5.12 7.82
N LEU A 15 3.06 3.95 8.03
CA LEU A 15 3.06 2.84 7.08
C LEU A 15 2.42 3.24 5.74
N GLY A 16 1.30 3.97 5.78
CA GLY A 16 0.66 4.51 4.58
C GLY A 16 1.55 5.47 3.80
N ALA A 17 2.32 6.33 4.48
CA ALA A 17 3.28 7.21 3.82
C ALA A 17 4.40 6.42 3.11
N VAL A 18 4.95 5.38 3.77
CA VAL A 18 5.95 4.50 3.14
C VAL A 18 5.36 3.76 1.93
N ASN A 19 4.10 3.33 2.03
CA ASN A 19 3.37 2.65 0.95
C ASN A 19 3.25 3.54 -0.31
N ILE A 20 2.96 4.83 -0.13
CA ILE A 20 2.93 5.83 -1.20
C ILE A 20 4.32 6.01 -1.83
N VAL A 21 5.39 6.06 -1.02
CA VAL A 21 6.76 6.18 -1.55
C VAL A 21 7.15 4.96 -2.38
N CYS A 22 6.78 3.75 -1.94
CA CYS A 22 6.96 2.52 -2.72
C CYS A 22 6.21 2.57 -4.05
N PHE A 23 4.97 3.06 -4.05
CA PHE A 23 4.17 3.25 -5.26
C PHE A 23 4.85 4.21 -6.24
N ILE A 24 5.38 5.35 -5.76
CA ILE A 24 6.11 6.30 -6.61
C ILE A 24 7.38 5.66 -7.20
N MET A 25 8.15 4.90 -6.40
CA MET A 25 9.34 4.21 -6.92
C MET A 25 9.01 3.21 -8.04
N VAL A 26 7.88 2.51 -7.92
CA VAL A 26 7.40 1.59 -8.97
C VAL A 26 6.99 2.36 -10.23
N LEU A 27 6.28 3.48 -10.09
CA LEU A 27 5.97 4.35 -11.23
C LEU A 27 7.24 4.86 -11.92
N VAL A 28 8.25 5.31 -11.16
CA VAL A 28 9.53 5.75 -11.70
C VAL A 28 10.19 4.61 -12.48
N LYS A 29 10.19 3.38 -11.96
CA LYS A 29 10.69 2.23 -12.71
C LYS A 29 9.89 1.97 -14.00
N MET A 30 8.56 2.12 -13.99
CA MET A 30 7.76 1.97 -15.21
C MET A 30 8.10 3.03 -16.27
N PHE A 31 8.33 4.28 -15.86
CA PHE A 31 8.79 5.34 -16.79
C PHE A 31 10.19 5.06 -17.33
N TYR A 32 11.09 4.50 -16.53
CA TYR A 32 12.46 4.16 -16.94
C TYR A 32 12.53 3.10 -18.05
N TYR A 33 11.55 2.20 -18.12
CA TYR A 33 11.50 1.12 -19.11
C TYR A 33 10.54 1.43 -20.29
N GLU A 34 10.25 2.71 -20.52
CA GLU A 34 9.42 3.24 -21.63
C GLU A 34 7.94 2.75 -21.62
N ASP A 35 7.47 2.15 -20.53
CA ASP A 35 6.07 1.75 -20.35
C ASP A 35 5.18 2.93 -19.89
N VAL A 36 5.32 4.07 -20.58
CA VAL A 36 4.65 5.36 -20.27
C VAL A 36 3.13 5.22 -20.29
N GLY A 37 2.60 4.41 -21.21
CA GLY A 37 1.16 4.16 -21.32
C GLY A 37 0.58 3.47 -20.09
N LEU A 38 1.29 2.46 -19.56
CA LEU A 38 0.86 1.73 -18.38
C LEU A 38 1.01 2.59 -17.11
N ALA A 39 2.15 3.30 -17.00
CA ALA A 39 2.42 4.23 -15.90
C ALA A 39 1.37 5.35 -15.82
N GLY A 40 1.04 5.96 -16.96
CA GLY A 40 0.02 7.00 -17.07
C GLY A 40 -1.37 6.50 -16.71
N LEU A 41 -1.74 5.29 -17.15
CA LEU A 41 -3.04 4.70 -16.83
C LEU A 41 -3.16 4.41 -15.32
N THR A 42 -2.11 3.88 -14.70
CA THR A 42 -2.07 3.66 -13.25
C THR A 42 -2.13 4.96 -12.47
N LEU A 43 -1.47 6.02 -12.92
CA LEU A 43 -1.48 7.32 -12.24
C LEU A 43 -2.86 8.00 -12.36
N LEU A 44 -3.46 7.97 -13.54
CA LEU A 44 -4.81 8.49 -13.79
C LEU A 44 -5.87 7.74 -12.96
N LEU A 45 -5.81 6.41 -12.93
CA LEU A 45 -6.72 5.60 -12.12
C LEU A 45 -6.48 5.78 -10.62
N THR A 46 -5.25 6.08 -10.20
CA THR A 46 -4.96 6.39 -8.80
C THR A 46 -5.65 7.68 -8.41
N PHE A 47 -5.61 8.69 -9.26
CA PHE A 47 -6.22 9.99 -9.01
C PHE A 47 -7.76 9.96 -9.13
N CYS A 48 -8.29 9.13 -10.03
CA CYS A 48 -9.73 9.07 -10.31
C CYS A 48 -10.50 8.15 -9.35
N SER A 49 -9.94 7.00 -8.98
CA SER A 49 -10.66 5.97 -8.20
C SER A 49 -9.86 5.38 -7.04
N GLY A 50 -8.59 5.76 -6.87
CA GLY A 50 -7.68 5.11 -5.91
C GLY A 50 -7.29 3.67 -6.27
N VAL A 51 -7.99 3.04 -7.22
CA VAL A 51 -7.73 1.66 -7.68
C VAL A 51 -6.41 1.59 -8.47
N GLY A 52 -5.92 2.71 -8.97
CA GLY A 52 -4.64 2.74 -9.70
C GLY A 52 -3.44 2.28 -8.88
N VAL A 53 -3.47 2.40 -7.55
CA VAL A 53 -2.42 1.83 -6.69
C VAL A 53 -2.38 0.31 -6.81
N PHE A 54 -3.56 -0.32 -6.84
CA PHE A 54 -3.72 -1.76 -7.00
C PHE A 54 -3.28 -2.23 -8.39
N LEU A 55 -3.63 -1.46 -9.43
CA LEU A 55 -3.17 -1.75 -10.79
C LEU A 55 -1.66 -1.59 -10.92
N GLY A 56 -1.05 -0.56 -10.32
CA GLY A 56 0.40 -0.37 -10.32
C GLY A 56 1.12 -1.49 -9.60
N PHE A 57 0.51 -2.01 -8.54
CA PHE A 57 0.99 -3.19 -7.82
C PHE A 57 1.00 -4.44 -8.69
N VAL A 58 -0.14 -4.78 -9.31
CA VAL A 58 -0.25 -5.94 -10.19
C VAL A 58 0.66 -5.80 -11.41
N ALA A 59 0.65 -4.65 -12.07
CA ALA A 59 1.48 -4.37 -13.25
C ALA A 59 2.98 -4.46 -12.96
N GLY A 60 3.40 -3.98 -11.80
CA GLY A 60 4.79 -4.06 -11.41
C GLY A 60 5.21 -5.46 -10.92
N TRP A 61 4.28 -6.28 -10.39
CA TRP A 61 4.51 -7.71 -10.14
C TRP A 61 4.62 -8.52 -11.44
N MET A 62 3.73 -8.27 -12.40
CA MET A 62 3.75 -8.92 -13.71
C MET A 62 5.06 -8.66 -14.45
N ASN A 63 5.60 -7.45 -14.31
CA ASN A 63 6.84 -7.03 -14.96
C ASN A 63 8.04 -7.00 -13.98
N VAL A 64 7.96 -7.72 -12.87
CA VAL A 64 9.00 -7.66 -11.81
C VAL A 64 10.38 -8.08 -12.32
N ALA A 65 10.42 -9.06 -13.24
CA ALA A 65 11.64 -9.53 -13.89
C ALA A 65 12.18 -8.51 -14.91
N LYS A 66 11.29 -7.79 -15.61
CA LYS A 66 11.66 -6.74 -16.58
C LYS A 66 12.28 -5.54 -15.87
N TYR A 67 11.75 -5.18 -14.70
CA TYR A 67 12.17 -4.00 -13.96
C TYR A 67 13.27 -4.26 -12.93
N ASP A 68 13.76 -5.50 -12.80
CA ASP A 68 14.64 -5.97 -11.71
C ASP A 68 14.20 -5.41 -10.35
N ALA A 69 12.90 -5.47 -10.11
CA ALA A 69 12.23 -4.81 -8.99
C ALA A 69 11.81 -5.80 -7.91
N MET A 70 12.32 -7.04 -7.95
CA MET A 70 11.89 -8.13 -7.07
C MET A 70 12.05 -7.76 -5.58
N ARG A 71 13.14 -7.08 -5.24
CA ARG A 71 13.41 -6.60 -3.89
C ARG A 71 12.49 -5.45 -3.46
N LEU A 72 12.18 -4.54 -4.39
CA LEU A 72 11.28 -3.40 -4.16
C LEU A 72 9.83 -3.87 -4.00
N MET A 73 9.37 -4.76 -4.89
CA MET A 73 8.05 -5.36 -4.86
C MET A 73 7.85 -6.22 -3.62
N GLY A 74 8.84 -7.03 -3.24
CA GLY A 74 8.80 -7.82 -1.99
C GLY A 74 8.73 -6.95 -0.74
N PHE A 75 9.44 -5.82 -0.73
CA PHE A 75 9.37 -4.85 0.37
C PHE A 75 7.99 -4.18 0.41
N TRP A 76 7.45 -3.81 -0.74
CA TRP A 76 6.14 -3.18 -0.86
C TRP A 76 4.98 -4.10 -0.46
N THR A 77 5.00 -5.37 -0.85
CA THR A 77 4.05 -6.39 -0.35
C THR A 77 4.15 -6.54 1.16
N ALA A 78 5.36 -6.66 1.71
CA ALA A 78 5.55 -6.87 3.15
C ALA A 78 5.00 -5.70 3.99
N ILE A 79 5.25 -4.46 3.56
CA ILE A 79 4.71 -3.25 4.20
C ILE A 79 3.19 -3.21 4.09
N SER A 80 2.64 -3.46 2.91
CA SER A 80 1.19 -3.46 2.71
C SER A 80 0.51 -4.53 3.58
N LEU A 81 1.12 -5.71 3.70
CA LEU A 81 0.63 -6.78 4.55
C LEU A 81 0.69 -6.39 6.04
N ALA A 82 1.80 -5.82 6.48
CA ALA A 82 1.95 -5.33 7.85
C ALA A 82 0.89 -4.25 8.17
N GLN A 83 0.70 -3.29 7.27
CA GLN A 83 -0.33 -2.25 7.40
C GLN A 83 -1.74 -2.84 7.52
N CYS A 84 -2.08 -3.83 6.69
CA CYS A 84 -3.34 -4.56 6.81
C CYS A 84 -3.50 -5.25 8.17
N MET A 85 -2.45 -5.91 8.68
CA MET A 85 -2.51 -6.56 10.01
C MET A 85 -2.74 -5.53 11.13
N PHE A 86 -2.04 -4.38 11.10
CA PHE A 86 -2.24 -3.31 12.08
C PHE A 86 -3.64 -2.70 11.99
N ALA A 87 -4.18 -2.52 10.79
CA ALA A 87 -5.52 -2.01 10.57
C ALA A 87 -6.61 -2.98 11.09
N VAL A 88 -6.45 -4.29 10.82
CA VAL A 88 -7.35 -5.32 11.33
C VAL A 88 -7.28 -5.39 12.85
N ALA A 89 -6.08 -5.38 13.44
CA ALA A 89 -5.91 -5.36 14.89
C ALA A 89 -6.58 -4.15 15.54
N TYR A 90 -6.44 -2.96 14.95
CA TYR A 90 -7.14 -1.75 15.39
C TYR A 90 -8.66 -1.91 15.33
N ALA A 91 -9.19 -2.43 14.22
CA ALA A 91 -10.63 -2.65 14.05
C ALA A 91 -11.18 -3.65 15.08
N LEU A 92 -10.44 -4.74 15.35
CA LEU A 92 -10.81 -5.73 16.37
C LEU A 92 -10.84 -5.12 17.78
N ILE A 93 -9.86 -4.26 18.11
CA ILE A 93 -9.82 -3.56 19.40
C ILE A 93 -11.02 -2.61 19.54
N GLN A 94 -11.37 -1.87 18.49
CA GLN A 94 -12.54 -0.99 18.50
C GLN A 94 -13.85 -1.78 18.65
N LEU A 95 -13.99 -2.91 17.96
CA LEU A 95 -15.14 -3.80 18.09
C LEU A 95 -15.28 -4.40 19.51
N GLN A 96 -14.17 -4.72 20.18
CA GLN A 96 -14.21 -5.11 21.59
C GLN A 96 -14.59 -3.94 22.52
N ALA A 97 -14.12 -2.72 22.22
CA ALA A 97 -14.42 -1.54 23.03
C ALA A 97 -15.90 -1.11 22.94
N GLU A 98 -16.55 -1.32 21.79
CA GLU A 98 -17.98 -1.01 21.59
C GLU A 98 -18.95 -2.07 22.17
N GLY A 99 -18.44 -3.13 22.83
CA GLY A 99 -19.28 -4.02 23.64
C GLY A 99 -20.12 -5.04 22.87
N TYR A 100 -19.70 -5.47 21.67
CA TYR A 100 -20.42 -6.50 20.88
C TYR A 100 -20.09 -7.96 21.29
N PHE A 101 -19.54 -8.16 22.48
CA PHE A 101 -19.28 -9.45 23.12
C PHE A 101 -19.74 -9.38 24.59
N HIS A 102 -21.05 -9.25 24.80
CA HIS A 102 -21.74 -9.58 26.04
C HIS A 102 -23.03 -10.34 25.71
#